data_AF-A0A254SII2-F1
#
_entry.id   AF-A0A254SII2-F1
#
_cell.length_a   1.000
_cell.length_b   1.000
_cell.length_c   1.000
_cell.angle_alpha   90.00
_cell.angle_beta   90.00
_cell.angle_gamma   90.00
#
_symmetry.space_group_name_H-M   'P 1'
#
loop_
_entity.id
_entity.type
_entity.pdbx_description
1 polymer ?
#
loop_
_entity_poly.entity_id
_entity_poly.type
_entity_poly.pdbx_seq_one_letter_code
_entity_poly.pdbx_strand_id
1 'polypeptide(L)'
;MADDRNLVYEDTYKAYREAEEKYLNLLFNIERMPEEEELWVMKRERMIELMQLKELMLNARQELDGAIQEWERHLLDVQAEVKSREIKKLNPNFRGRDAERTSPGQLLPGEAKKTPSYNY
;
A
#
# COMPACT_ATOMS: atom_id res chain seq x y z
N MET A 1 3.35 -7.06 -0.22
CA MET A 1 2.70 -6.52 -1.44
C MET A 1 3.09 -5.07 -1.71
N ALA A 2 2.78 -4.11 -0.83
CA ALA A 2 3.29 -2.74 -0.97
C ALA A 2 4.79 -2.65 -0.63
N ASP A 3 5.22 -3.33 0.45
CA ASP A 3 6.63 -3.37 0.86
C ASP A 3 7.55 -4.00 -0.20
N ASP A 4 7.12 -5.10 -0.82
CA ASP A 4 7.87 -5.75 -1.90
C ASP A 4 8.04 -4.81 -3.12
N ARG A 5 6.98 -4.07 -3.47
CA ARG A 5 7.03 -3.08 -4.56
C ARG A 5 7.88 -1.86 -4.19
N ASN A 6 7.89 -1.47 -2.92
CA ASN A 6 8.76 -0.40 -2.44
C ASN A 6 10.24 -0.80 -2.54
N LEU A 7 10.58 -2.04 -2.19
CA LEU A 7 11.94 -2.56 -2.35
C LEU A 7 12.40 -2.51 -3.81
N VAL A 8 11.55 -2.94 -4.75
CA VAL A 8 11.85 -2.88 -6.19
C VAL A 8 12.04 -1.44 -6.67
N TYR A 9 11.21 -0.51 -6.20
CA TYR A 9 11.38 0.92 -6.50
C TYR A 9 12.71 1.47 -5.95
N GLU A 10 13.07 1.14 -4.70
CA GLU A 10 14.32 1.59 -4.09
C GLU A 10 15.55 1.05 -4.84
N ASP A 11 15.55 -0.23 -5.22
CA ASP A 11 16.63 -0.86 -5.98
C ASP A 11 16.80 -0.23 -7.37
N THR A 12 15.69 -0.03 -8.09
CA THR A 12 15.73 0.61 -9.42
C THR A 12 16.13 2.08 -9.35
N TYR A 13 15.67 2.81 -8.33
CA TYR A 13 16.09 4.18 -8.07
C TYR A 13 17.59 4.27 -7.80
N LYS A 14 18.13 3.38 -6.97
CA LYS A 14 19.55 3.33 -6.67
C LYS A 14 20.39 3.06 -7.92
N ALA A 15 19.99 2.06 -8.71
CA ALA A 15 20.67 1.75 -9.97
C ALA A 15 20.66 2.93 -10.94
N TYR A 16 19.53 3.64 -11.06
CA TYR A 16 19.40 4.85 -11.87
C TYR A 16 20.37 5.95 -11.41
N ARG A 17 20.45 6.21 -10.09
CA ARG A 17 21.34 7.23 -9.52
C ARG A 17 22.81 6.92 -9.74
N GLU A 18 23.22 5.67 -9.59
CA GLU A 18 24.59 5.25 -9.87
C GLU A 18 24.95 5.39 -11.36
N ALA A 19 24.02 5.07 -12.26
CA ALA A 19 24.22 5.25 -13.70
C ALA A 19 24.29 6.74 -14.08
N GLU A 20 23.47 7.59 -13.46
CA GLU A 20 23.47 9.04 -13.66
C GLU A 20 24.81 9.66 -13.27
N GLU A 21 25.36 9.28 -12.11
CA GLU A 21 26.67 9.77 -11.66
C GLU A 21 27.80 9.35 -12.62
N LYS A 22 27.78 8.10 -13.09
CA LYS A 22 28.75 7.62 -14.10
C LYS A 22 28.63 8.40 -15.41
N TYR A 23 27.40 8.69 -15.84
CA TYR A 23 27.16 9.48 -17.05
C TYR A 23 27.66 10.92 -16.89
N LEU A 24 27.42 11.56 -15.75
CA LEU A 24 27.93 12.91 -15.46
C LEU A 24 29.47 12.95 -15.47
N ASN A 25 30.12 11.96 -14.84
CA ASN A 25 31.58 11.84 -14.87
C ASN A 25 32.12 11.69 -16.29
N LEU A 26 31.43 10.91 -17.14
CA LEU A 26 31.78 10.78 -18.54
C LEU A 26 31.68 12.11 -19.30
N LEU A 27 30.64 12.92 -19.03
CA LEU A 27 30.51 14.25 -19.66
C LEU A 27 31.67 15.17 -19.29
N PHE A 28 32.12 15.15 -18.02
CA PHE A 28 33.30 15.93 -17.61
C PHE A 28 34.58 15.45 -18.31
N ASN A 29 34.72 14.13 -18.53
CA ASN A 29 35.88 13.59 -19.25
C ASN A 29 35.87 14.02 -20.73
N ILE A 30 34.70 14.01 -21.38
CA ILE A 30 34.53 14.49 -22.76
C ILE A 30 34.88 15.97 -22.89
N GLU A 31 34.46 16.79 -21.91
CA GLU A 31 34.80 18.22 -21.92
C GLU A 31 36.31 18.47 -21.85
N ARG A 32 37.04 17.60 -21.13
CA ARG A 32 38.49 17.69 -20.98
C ARG A 32 39.27 17.10 -22.15
N MET A 33 38.75 16.06 -22.79
CA MET A 33 39.40 15.32 -23.89
C MET A 33 38.41 15.08 -25.04
N PRO A 34 37.95 16.14 -25.74
CA PRO A 34 36.91 16.03 -26.76
C PRO A 34 37.34 15.25 -28.01
N GLU A 35 38.64 15.14 -28.26
CA GLU A 35 39.25 14.38 -29.35
C GLU A 35 39.14 12.85 -29.22
N GLU A 36 38.85 12.34 -28.01
CA GLU A 36 38.71 10.89 -27.80
C GLU A 36 37.34 10.40 -28.29
N GLU A 37 37.31 9.81 -29.49
CA GLU A 37 36.09 9.29 -30.12
C GLU A 37 35.41 8.19 -29.29
N GLU A 38 36.18 7.40 -28.55
CA GLU A 38 35.67 6.36 -27.64
C GLU A 38 34.71 6.92 -26.58
N LEU A 39 35.01 8.10 -26.02
CA LEU A 39 34.16 8.74 -25.02
C LEU A 39 32.79 9.12 -25.59
N TRP A 40 32.73 9.50 -26.87
CA TRP A 40 31.48 9.83 -27.56
C TRP A 40 30.63 8.58 -27.85
N VAL A 41 31.27 7.45 -28.15
CA VAL A 41 30.58 6.16 -28.27
C VAL A 41 30.00 5.75 -26.93
N MET A 42 30.82 5.78 -25.86
CA MET A 42 30.38 5.49 -24.50
C MET A 42 29.24 6.41 -24.06
N LYS A 43 29.25 7.69 -24.46
CA LYS A 43 28.19 8.64 -24.13
C LYS A 43 26.84 8.17 -24.66
N ARG A 44 26.79 7.72 -25.91
CA ARG A 44 25.55 7.22 -26.53
C ARG A 44 25.05 5.97 -25.80
N GLU A 45 25.93 5.02 -25.51
CA GLU A 45 25.58 3.77 -24.83
C GLU A 45 25.06 4.04 -23.40
N ARG A 46 25.78 4.86 -22.63
CA ARG A 46 25.38 5.23 -21.26
C ARG A 46 24.08 6.03 -21.23
N MET A 47 23.82 6.86 -22.24
CA MET A 47 22.54 7.57 -22.35
C MET A 47 21.37 6.61 -22.57
N ILE A 48 21.56 5.58 -23.41
CA ILE A 48 20.54 4.54 -23.63
C ILE A 48 20.28 3.77 -22.33
N GLU A 49 21.33 3.34 -21.64
CA GLU A 49 21.23 2.67 -20.34
C GLU A 49 20.49 3.53 -19.31
N LEU A 50 20.82 4.82 -19.23
CA LEU A 50 20.18 5.76 -18.31
C LEU A 50 18.69 5.94 -18.62
N MET A 51 18.31 5.99 -19.90
CA MET A 51 16.90 6.05 -20.32
C MET A 51 16.15 4.78 -19.93
N GLN A 52 16.73 3.60 -20.14
CA GLN A 52 16.13 2.32 -19.76
C GLN A 52 15.92 2.23 -18.26
N LEU A 53 16.92 2.60 -17.45
CA LEU A 53 16.82 2.60 -15.98
C LEU A 53 15.77 3.60 -15.49
N LYS A 54 15.67 4.77 -16.13
CA LYS A 54 14.63 5.76 -15.84
C LYS A 54 13.24 5.17 -16.08
N GLU A 55 13.02 4.50 -17.20
CA GLU A 55 11.73 3.87 -17.51
C GLU A 55 11.38 2.77 -16.49
N LEU A 56 12.35 1.91 -16.15
CA LEU A 56 12.15 0.87 -15.13
C LEU A 56 11.79 1.46 -13.76
N MET A 57 12.50 2.50 -13.33
CA MET A 57 12.23 3.20 -12.07
C MET A 57 10.84 3.85 -12.08
N LEU A 58 10.43 4.49 -13.17
CA LEU A 58 9.11 5.11 -13.29
C LEU A 58 7.99 4.07 -13.27
N ASN A 59 8.19 2.93 -13.94
CA ASN A 59 7.23 1.82 -13.90
C ASN A 59 7.12 1.23 -12.49
N ALA A 60 8.24 0.97 -11.81
CA ALA A 60 8.25 0.50 -10.43
C ALA A 60 7.53 1.48 -9.49
N ARG A 61 7.70 2.79 -9.71
CA ARG A 61 6.98 3.81 -8.94
C ARG A 61 5.47 3.75 -9.16
N GLN A 62 5.03 3.62 -10.41
CA GLN A 62 3.60 3.48 -10.73
C GLN A 62 2.99 2.23 -10.08
N GLU A 63 3.72 1.10 -10.09
CA GLU A 63 3.26 -0.12 -9.44
C GLU A 63 3.15 0.03 -7.92
N LEU A 64 4.09 0.74 -7.30
CA LEU A 64 4.05 1.08 -5.87
C LEU A 64 2.85 1.97 -5.54
N ASP A 65 2.66 3.06 -6.28
CA ASP A 65 1.53 3.98 -6.08
C ASP A 65 0.19 3.24 -6.25
N GLY A 66 0.11 2.32 -7.22
CA GLY A 66 -1.06 1.45 -7.42
C GLY A 66 -1.31 0.49 -6.25
N ALA A 67 -0.26 -0.11 -5.68
CA ALA A 67 -0.41 -0.94 -4.48
C ALA A 67 -0.89 -0.13 -3.28
N ILE A 68 -0.37 1.08 -3.08
CA ILE A 68 -0.78 1.95 -1.98
C ILE A 68 -2.27 2.29 -2.10
N GLN A 69 -2.73 2.68 -3.28
CA GLN A 69 -4.15 2.98 -3.51
C GLN A 69 -5.06 1.77 -3.27
N GLU A 70 -4.63 0.57 -3.66
CA GLU A 70 -5.38 -0.66 -3.40
C GLU A 70 -5.46 -0.96 -1.90
N TRP A 71 -4.34 -0.79 -1.18
CA TRP A 71 -4.30 -0.92 0.28
C TRP A 71 -5.21 0.09 0.98
N GLU A 72 -5.22 1.35 0.54
CA GLU A 72 -6.11 2.39 1.06
C GLU A 72 -7.59 2.03 0.86
N ARG A 73 -7.96 1.54 -0.33
CA ARG A 73 -9.34 1.07 -0.60
C ARG A 73 -9.72 -0.09 0.31
N HIS A 74 -8.85 -1.08 0.44
CA HIS A 74 -9.10 -2.23 1.31
C HIS A 74 -9.28 -1.79 2.78
N LEU A 75 -8.51 -0.81 3.25
CA LEU A 75 -8.67 -0.25 4.60
C LEU A 75 -10.05 0.38 4.80
N LEU A 76 -10.54 1.14 3.80
CA LEU A 76 -11.87 1.76 3.84
C LEU A 76 -12.98 0.72 3.85
N ASP A 77 -12.86 -0.33 3.05
CA ASP A 77 -13.84 -1.42 3.00
C ASP A 77 -13.92 -2.16 4.34
N VAL A 78 -12.77 -2.47 4.94
CA VAL A 78 -12.71 -3.09 6.29
C VAL A 78 -13.34 -2.17 7.34
N GLN A 79 -13.08 -0.86 7.30
CA GLN A 79 -13.71 0.09 8.22
C GLN A 79 -15.24 0.16 8.03
N ALA A 80 -15.72 0.13 6.79
CA ALA A 80 -17.15 0.10 6.47
C ALA A 80 -17.80 -1.19 6.98
N GLU A 81 -17.14 -2.35 6.80
CA GLU A 81 -17.60 -3.62 7.36
C GLU A 81 -17.71 -3.57 8.87
N VAL A 82 -16.68 -3.07 9.58
CA VAL A 82 -16.69 -2.96 11.04
C VAL A 82 -17.86 -2.09 11.52
N LYS A 83 -18.05 -0.90 10.92
CA LYS A 83 -19.20 -0.03 11.23
C LYS A 83 -20.54 -0.73 10.98
N SER A 84 -20.65 -1.47 9.86
CA SER A 84 -21.88 -2.20 9.54
C SER A 84 -22.19 -3.32 10.54
N ARG A 85 -21.16 -3.99 11.07
CA ARG A 85 -21.28 -5.03 12.11
C ARG A 85 -21.66 -4.42 13.47
N GLU A 86 -21.19 -3.22 13.79
CA GLU A 86 -21.58 -2.50 15.01
C GLU A 86 -23.05 -2.04 14.95
N ILE A 87 -23.50 -1.50 13.82
CA ILE A 87 -24.89 -1.03 13.64
C ILE A 87 -25.89 -2.19 13.75
N LYS A 88 -25.57 -3.38 13.24
CA LYS A 88 -26.43 -4.58 13.32
C LYS A 88 -26.63 -5.13 14.75
N LYS A 89 -25.89 -4.63 15.76
CA LYS A 89 -26.11 -5.04 17.16
C LYS A 89 -27.35 -4.44 17.79
N LEU A 90 -27.85 -3.30 17.28
CA LEU A 90 -29.12 -2.72 17.74
C LEU A 90 -30.24 -3.20 16.83
N ASN A 91 -31.16 -4.01 17.37
CA ASN A 91 -32.30 -4.46 16.59
C ASN A 91 -33.32 -3.33 16.44
N PRO A 92 -33.60 -2.84 15.21
CA PRO A 92 -34.46 -1.66 14.99
C PRO A 92 -35.94 -1.90 15.38
N ASN A 93 -36.35 -3.15 15.60
CA ASN A 93 -37.70 -3.49 16.01
C ASN A 93 -37.92 -3.42 17.53
N PHE A 94 -36.86 -3.22 18.33
CA PHE A 94 -36.95 -3.13 19.79
C PHE A 94 -36.66 -1.70 20.26
N ARG A 95 -37.40 -1.22 21.26
CA ARG A 95 -37.27 0.12 21.84
C ARG A 95 -36.70 0.02 23.26
N GLY A 96 -35.86 0.98 23.66
CA GLY A 96 -35.29 1.01 25.01
C GLY A 96 -34.24 -0.11 25.25
N ARG A 97 -34.17 -0.62 26.48
CA ARG A 97 -33.18 -1.65 26.90
C ARG A 97 -33.29 -2.96 26.13
N ASP A 98 -34.44 -3.22 25.52
CA ASP A 98 -34.66 -4.40 24.69
C ASP A 98 -33.96 -4.32 23.31
N ALA A 99 -33.51 -3.14 22.89
CA ALA A 99 -32.72 -2.96 21.66
C ALA A 99 -31.33 -3.60 21.76
N GLU A 100 -30.86 -3.89 22.98
CA GLU A 100 -29.62 -4.62 23.25
C GLU A 100 -29.78 -6.14 23.03
N ARG A 101 -31.00 -6.65 22.82
CA ARG A 101 -31.25 -8.06 22.51
C ARG A 101 -30.94 -8.33 21.03
N THR A 102 -30.04 -9.27 20.77
CA THR A 102 -29.71 -9.68 19.40
C THR A 102 -30.67 -10.73 18.84
N SER A 103 -31.49 -11.38 19.68
CA SER A 103 -32.56 -12.28 19.24
C SER A 103 -33.80 -12.25 20.14
N PRO A 104 -35.02 -12.52 19.61
CA PRO A 104 -36.22 -12.67 20.42
C PRO A 104 -36.04 -13.77 21.48
N GLY A 105 -36.22 -13.43 22.76
CA GLY A 105 -36.06 -14.36 23.89
C GLY A 105 -34.67 -14.40 24.52
N GLN A 106 -33.69 -13.63 24.02
CA GLN A 106 -32.40 -13.49 24.70
C GLN A 106 -32.58 -12.71 26.00
N LEU A 107 -32.20 -13.32 27.13
CA LEU A 107 -32.20 -12.66 28.44
C LEU A 107 -31.04 -11.67 28.50
N LEU A 108 -31.32 -10.44 28.92
CA LEU A 108 -30.29 -9.42 29.10
C LEU A 108 -29.46 -9.71 30.37
N PRO A 109 -28.22 -9.22 30.47
CA PRO A 109 -27.40 -9.37 31.67
C PRO A 109 -28.13 -8.83 32.91
N GLY A 110 -28.52 -9.74 33.82
CA GLY A 110 -29.30 -9.44 35.02
C GLY A 110 -30.75 -9.98 35.03
N GLU A 111 -31.31 -10.39 33.89
CA GLU A 111 -32.64 -11.01 33.82
C GLU A 111 -32.62 -12.52 34.17
N ALA A 112 -31.48 -13.19 33.95
CA ALA A 112 -31.30 -14.61 34.22
C ALA A 112 -31.41 -15.00 35.71
N LYS A 113 -31.30 -14.05 36.64
CA LYS A 113 -31.42 -14.31 38.09
C LYS A 113 -32.87 -14.41 38.60
N LYS A 114 -33.86 -14.19 37.73
CA LYS A 114 -35.29 -14.27 38.07
C LYS A 114 -35.98 -15.51 37.51
N THR A 115 -35.25 -16.52 37.08
CA THR A 115 -35.87 -17.82 36.76
C THR A 115 -36.07 -18.58 38.08
N PRO A 116 -37.32 -18.95 38.46
CA PRO A 116 -37.52 -19.83 39.59
C PRO A 116 -36.84 -21.16 39.26
N SER A 117 -35.87 -21.55 40.08
CA SER A 117 -35.28 -22.89 40.00
C SER A 117 -36.37 -23.89 40.41
N TYR A 118 -36.95 -24.57 39.42
CA TYR A 118 -37.73 -25.76 39.70
C TYR A 118 -36.75 -26.88 40.05
N ASN A 119 -36.57 -27.11 41.34
CA ASN A 119 -35.95 -28.33 41.84
C ASN A 119 -36.98 -29.46 41.65
N TYR A 120 -36.64 -30.42 40.77
CA TYR A 120 -37.33 -31.70 40.68
C TYR A 120 -36.89 -32.64 41.79
#